data_AF-A0A975TAQ8-F1
#
_entry.id   AF-A0A975TAQ8-F1
#
_cell.length_a   1.000
_cell.length_b   1.000
_cell.length_c   1.000
_cell.angle_alpha   90.00
_cell.angle_beta   90.00
_cell.angle_gamma   90.00
#
_symmetry.space_group_name_H-M   'P 1'
#
loop_
_entity.id
_entity.type
_entity.pdbx_description
1 polymer ?
#
loop_
_entity_poly.entity_id
_entity_poly.type
_entity_poly.pdbx_seq_one_letter_code
_entity_poly.pdbx_strand_id
1 'polypeptide(L)'
;MRARIENKVLFIHHEDLPEFKKGGSVVRNSYFWALRSIAGRARRYQDWEYESEVWIALVRMLLSFAESGYLGDRETILEFPLSQGEIPEMLRDVSTWE
;
A
#
# COMPACT_ATOMS: atom_id res chain seq x y z
N MET A 1 -6.90 1.99 0.79
CA MET A 1 -5.75 2.59 1.48
C MET A 1 -5.54 3.99 0.94
N ARG A 2 -5.83 5.02 1.72
CA ARG A 2 -5.61 6.43 1.33
C ARG A 2 -4.15 6.64 0.97
N ALA A 3 -3.93 7.18 -0.22
CA ALA A 3 -2.63 7.33 -0.81
C ALA A 3 -2.45 8.71 -1.45
N ARG A 4 -1.22 9.21 -1.42
CA ARG A 4 -0.82 10.45 -2.11
C ARG A 4 0.59 10.31 -2.65
N ILE A 5 0.90 11.05 -3.71
CA ILE A 5 2.25 11.08 -4.27
C ILE A 5 2.81 12.49 -4.17
N GLU A 6 3.99 12.60 -3.58
CA GLU A 6 4.74 13.85 -3.48
C GLU A 6 6.21 13.56 -3.77
N ASN A 7 6.84 14.35 -4.64
CA ASN A 7 8.26 14.19 -5.01
C ASN A 7 8.65 12.76 -5.43
N LYS A 8 7.78 12.06 -6.19
CA LYS A 8 7.94 10.66 -6.62
C LYS A 8 8.01 9.64 -5.46
N VAL A 9 7.52 10.03 -4.29
CA VAL A 9 7.31 9.13 -3.15
C VAL A 9 5.81 8.94 -2.98
N LEU A 10 5.39 7.68 -2.95
CA LEU A 10 4.03 7.30 -2.58
C LEU A 10 3.95 7.19 -1.07
N PHE A 11 2.94 7.83 -0.49
CA PHE A 11 2.62 7.76 0.93
C PHE A 11 1.32 6.97 1.09
N ILE A 12 1.30 5.98 1.98
CA ILE A 12 0.09 5.30 2.43
C ILE A 12 -0.25 5.79 3.84
N HIS A 13 -1.48 6.27 4.03
CA HIS A 13 -1.93 6.83 5.29
C HIS A 13 -1.83 5.80 6.43
N HIS A 14 -1.28 6.22 7.57
CA HIS A 14 -0.92 5.30 8.65
C HIS A 14 -2.07 4.47 9.22
N GLU A 15 -3.31 4.96 9.17
CA GLU A 15 -4.51 4.25 9.65
C GLU A 15 -4.95 3.11 8.72
N ASP A 16 -4.50 3.13 7.46
CA ASP A 16 -4.89 2.13 6.46
C ASP A 16 -3.80 1.06 6.26
N LEU A 17 -2.71 1.14 7.03
CA LEU A 17 -1.63 0.16 7.02
C LEU A 17 -2.04 -1.11 7.78
N PRO A 18 -1.53 -2.28 7.35
CA PRO A 18 -1.75 -3.51 8.11
C PRO A 18 -1.10 -3.43 9.49
N GLU A 19 -1.65 -4.18 10.44
CA GLU A 19 -1.08 -4.35 11.77
C GLU A 19 -0.55 -5.76 11.96
N PHE A 20 0.64 -5.88 12.52
CA PHE A 20 1.14 -7.15 13.02
C PHE A 20 0.40 -7.57 14.30
N LYS A 21 -0.11 -8.79 14.34
CA LYS A 21 -0.76 -9.37 15.52
C LYS A 21 -0.11 -10.70 15.89
N LYS A 22 0.49 -10.77 17.09
CA LYS A 22 1.07 -12.02 17.61
C LYS A 22 -0.04 -13.06 17.79
N GLY A 23 0.13 -14.23 17.15
CA GLY A 23 -0.92 -15.27 17.11
C GLY A 23 -2.09 -14.97 16.18
N GLY A 24 -2.01 -13.90 15.38
CA GLY A 24 -3.02 -13.54 14.38
C GLY A 24 -2.88 -14.33 13.07
N SER A 25 -3.66 -13.92 12.06
CA SER A 25 -3.64 -14.52 10.72
C SER A 25 -2.24 -14.53 10.12
N VAL A 26 -1.79 -15.70 9.67
CA VAL A 26 -0.52 -15.88 8.97
C VAL A 26 -0.49 -14.98 7.73
N VAL A 27 -1.57 -14.92 6.95
CA VAL A 27 -1.64 -14.12 5.71
C VAL A 27 -1.50 -12.63 6.00
N ARG A 28 -2.23 -12.09 6.99
CA ARG A 28 -2.16 -10.66 7.35
C ARG A 28 -0.80 -10.28 7.92
N ASN A 29 -0.19 -11.15 8.71
CA ASN A 29 1.16 -10.92 9.22
C ASN A 29 2.21 -11.00 8.09
N SER A 30 2.07 -11.92 7.14
CA SER A 30 2.91 -11.98 5.95
C SER A 30 2.75 -10.72 5.09
N TYR A 31 1.51 -10.25 4.90
CA TYR A 31 1.23 -9.00 4.18
C TYR A 31 1.90 -7.79 4.83
N PHE A 32 1.77 -7.67 6.15
CA PHE A 32 2.45 -6.64 6.94
C PHE A 32 3.96 -6.64 6.69
N TRP A 33 4.61 -7.80 6.78
CA TRP A 33 6.06 -7.90 6.61
C TRP A 33 6.50 -7.66 5.16
N ALA A 34 5.72 -8.12 4.18
CA ALA A 34 6.01 -7.91 2.77
C ALA A 34 5.97 -6.41 2.44
N LEU A 35 4.90 -5.70 2.81
CA LEU A 35 4.80 -4.24 2.65
C LEU A 35 5.95 -3.52 3.34
N ARG A 36 6.24 -3.89 4.59
CA ARG A 36 7.27 -3.24 5.38
C ARG A 36 8.67 -3.42 4.80
N SER A 37 8.94 -4.56 4.16
CA SER A 37 10.27 -4.90 3.65
C SER A 37 10.72 -4.08 2.44
N ILE A 38 9.77 -3.51 1.69
CA ILE A 38 10.05 -2.69 0.51
C ILE A 38 9.81 -1.19 0.75
N ALA A 39 9.34 -0.81 1.92
CA ALA A 39 9.12 0.60 2.27
C ALA A 39 10.46 1.29 2.54
N GLY A 40 10.69 2.46 1.93
CA GLY A 40 11.81 3.33 2.28
C GLY A 40 11.71 3.82 3.73
N ARG A 41 10.48 4.06 4.19
CA ARG A 41 10.20 4.40 5.59
C ARG A 41 8.88 3.80 6.07
N ALA A 42 8.97 3.03 7.17
CA ALA A 42 7.82 2.36 7.79
C ALA A 42 7.84 2.53 9.32
N ARG A 43 7.59 3.76 9.79
CA ARG A 43 7.52 4.07 11.21
C ARG A 43 6.13 3.80 11.78
N ARG A 44 6.07 3.52 13.08
CA ARG A 44 4.80 3.35 13.78
C ARG A 44 4.06 4.70 13.83
N TYR A 45 2.75 4.70 13.56
CA TYR A 45 1.90 5.90 13.58
C TYR A 45 2.35 7.01 12.62
N GLN A 46 2.99 6.63 11.51
CA GLN A 46 3.34 7.54 10.43
C GLN A 46 2.99 6.87 9.12
N ASP A 47 2.74 7.68 8.10
CA ASP A 47 2.54 7.18 6.75
C ASP A 47 3.75 6.35 6.33
N TRP A 48 3.51 5.28 5.56
CA TRP A 48 4.60 4.52 4.96
C TRP A 48 4.94 5.09 3.60
N GLU A 49 6.23 5.16 3.33
CA GLU A 49 6.82 5.81 2.17
C GLU A 49 7.40 4.76 1.23
N TYR A 50 7.12 4.92 -0.06
CA TYR A 50 7.62 4.06 -1.13
C TYR A 50 8.14 4.92 -2.28
N GLU A 51 9.44 4.87 -2.50
CA GLU A 51 10.11 5.53 -3.62
C GLU A 51 9.69 4.87 -4.96
N SER A 52 9.76 5.63 -6.04
CA SER A 52 9.34 5.17 -7.38
C SER A 52 10.00 3.87 -7.84
N GLU A 53 11.21 3.60 -7.36
CA GLU A 53 12.03 2.43 -7.64
C GLU A 53 11.40 1.14 -7.14
N VAL A 54 10.54 1.20 -6.12
CA VAL A 54 9.87 0.03 -5.53
C VAL A 54 8.39 -0.09 -5.92
N TRP A 55 7.84 0.86 -6.68
CA TRP A 55 6.41 0.86 -7.05
C TRP A 55 6.00 -0.40 -7.81
N ILE A 56 6.83 -0.91 -8.72
CA ILE A 56 6.52 -2.15 -9.44
C ILE A 56 6.40 -3.36 -8.49
N ALA A 57 7.21 -3.40 -7.43
CA ALA A 57 7.14 -4.45 -6.41
C ALA A 57 5.88 -4.29 -5.56
N LEU A 58 5.56 -3.06 -5.18
CA LEU A 58 4.33 -2.73 -4.45
C LEU A 58 3.09 -3.18 -5.22
N VAL A 59 2.96 -2.82 -6.50
CA VAL A 59 1.80 -3.15 -7.34
C VAL A 59 1.61 -4.65 -7.44
N ARG A 60 2.67 -5.41 -7.75
CA ARG A 60 2.61 -6.88 -7.85
C ARG A 60 2.18 -7.52 -6.54
N MET A 61 2.68 -7.01 -5.42
CA MET A 61 2.31 -7.49 -4.10
C MET A 61 0.84 -7.19 -3.79
N LEU A 62 0.37 -5.95 -4.01
CA LEU A 62 -1.02 -5.56 -3.79
C LEU A 62 -1.99 -6.40 -4.62
N LEU A 63 -1.70 -6.62 -5.90
CA LEU A 63 -2.49 -7.52 -6.76
C LEU A 63 -2.51 -8.96 -6.23
N SER A 64 -1.33 -9.52 -5.92
CA SER A 64 -1.23 -10.90 -5.43
C SER A 64 -2.02 -11.10 -4.14
N PHE A 65 -2.01 -10.12 -3.24
CA PHE A 65 -2.75 -10.17 -2.00
C PHE A 65 -4.25 -9.92 -2.19
N ALA A 66 -4.66 -9.07 -3.13
CA ALA A 66 -6.06 -8.88 -3.50
C ALA A 66 -6.66 -10.18 -4.07
N GLU A 67 -5.96 -10.82 -4.99
CA GLU A 67 -6.38 -12.08 -5.64
C GLU A 67 -6.44 -13.27 -4.66
N SER A 68 -5.76 -13.17 -3.51
CA SER A 68 -5.77 -14.23 -2.49
C SER A 68 -7.12 -14.38 -1.78
N GLY A 69 -7.98 -13.35 -1.81
CA GLY A 69 -9.29 -13.34 -1.14
C GLY A 69 -9.24 -13.23 0.39
N TYR A 70 -8.07 -13.07 1.00
CA TYR A 70 -7.90 -12.94 2.46
C TYR A 70 -7.95 -11.49 2.99
N LEU A 71 -7.83 -10.52 2.08
CA LEU A 71 -7.77 -9.09 2.36
C LEU A 71 -8.86 -8.40 1.55
N GLY A 72 -9.48 -7.37 2.13
CA GLY A 72 -10.48 -6.58 1.42
C GLY A 72 -9.87 -5.43 0.62
N ASP A 73 -10.64 -4.83 -0.28
CA ASP A 73 -10.20 -3.75 -1.17
C ASP A 73 -9.56 -2.57 -0.41
N ARG A 74 -10.08 -2.26 0.78
CA ARG A 74 -9.52 -1.18 1.63
C ARG A 74 -8.06 -1.41 2.03
N GLU A 75 -7.62 -2.67 2.01
CA GLU A 75 -6.27 -3.10 2.39
C GLU A 75 -5.36 -3.27 1.19
N THR A 76 -5.88 -3.40 -0.03
CA THR A 76 -5.09 -3.75 -1.23
C THR A 76 -5.18 -2.74 -2.36
N ILE A 77 -6.15 -1.83 -2.34
CA ILE A 77 -6.32 -0.76 -3.33
C ILE A 77 -5.83 0.57 -2.76
N LEU A 78 -5.04 1.29 -3.56
CA LEU A 78 -4.61 2.67 -3.30
C LEU A 78 -5.74 3.62 -3.68
N GLU A 79 -6.16 4.47 -2.75
CA GLU A 79 -7.25 5.42 -2.92
C GLU A 79 -6.66 6.82 -2.94
N PHE A 80 -6.65 7.44 -4.11
CA PHE A 80 -6.06 8.77 -4.32
C PHE A 80 -7.12 9.86 -4.23
N PRO A 81 -6.78 11.03 -3.63
CA PRO A 81 -7.69 12.16 -3.63
C PRO A 81 -7.84 12.73 -5.04
N LEU A 82 -9.00 13.27 -5.37
CA LEU A 82 -9.24 13.88 -6.70
C LEU A 82 -8.26 15.03 -6.99
N SER A 83 -7.76 15.68 -5.94
CA SER A 83 -6.76 16.75 -6.01
C SER A 83 -5.36 16.28 -6.42
N GLN A 84 -5.07 14.97 -6.40
CA GLN A 84 -3.80 14.41 -6.88
C GLN A 84 -3.58 14.66 -8.37
N GLY A 85 -4.66 14.81 -9.16
CA GLY A 85 -4.61 15.08 -10.58
C GLY A 85 -4.43 13.82 -11.43
N GLU A 86 -3.23 13.25 -11.45
CA GLU A 86 -2.93 12.05 -12.24
C GLU A 86 -2.31 10.94 -11.38
N ILE A 87 -2.79 9.71 -11.58
CA ILE A 87 -2.17 8.50 -11.06
C ILE A 87 -1.18 7.97 -12.12
N PRO A 88 0.11 7.81 -11.77
CA PRO A 88 1.10 7.23 -12.68
C PRO A 88 0.63 5.89 -13.25
N GLU A 89 0.87 5.66 -14.54
CA GLU A 89 0.40 4.47 -15.26
C GLU A 89 0.70 3.15 -14.52
N MET A 90 1.91 3.02 -13.97
CA MET A 90 2.35 1.85 -13.21
C MET A 90 1.46 1.52 -12.00
N LEU A 91 0.85 2.52 -11.38
CA LEU A 91 0.03 2.32 -10.18
C LEU A 91 -1.46 2.09 -10.51
N ARG A 92 -1.91 2.38 -11.75
CA ARG A 92 -3.33 2.43 -12.11
C ARG A 92 -4.09 1.14 -11.80
N ASP A 93 -3.47 -0.02 -12.02
CA ASP A 93 -4.10 -1.33 -11.82
C ASP A 93 -4.49 -1.63 -10.36
N VAL A 94 -3.87 -0.94 -9.41
CA VAL A 94 -4.14 -1.08 -7.96
C VAL A 94 -4.67 0.21 -7.35
N SER A 95 -5.21 1.10 -8.18
CA SER A 95 -5.62 2.42 -7.73
C SER A 95 -7.06 2.75 -8.05
N THR A 96 -7.67 3.55 -7.19
CA THR A 96 -8.97 4.19 -7.37
C THR A 96 -8.89 5.65 -6.92
N TRP A 97 -9.92 6.41 -7.26
CA TRP A 97 -10.19 7.73 -6.68
C TRP A 97 -11.08 7.58 -5.44
N GLU A 98 -10.98 8.54 -4.51
CA GLU A 98 -11.89 8.73 -3.36
C GLU A 98 -13.36 8.99 -3.76
#